data_AF-A0AAD6NEV7-F1
#
_entry.id   AF-A0AAD6NEV7-F1
#
_cell.length_a   1.000
_cell.length_b   1.000
_cell.length_c   1.000
_cell.angle_alpha   90.00
_cell.angle_beta   90.00
_cell.angle_gamma   90.00
#
_symmetry.space_group_name_H-M   'P 1'
#
loop_
_entity.id
_entity.type
_entity.pdbx_description
1 polymer ?
#
loop_
_entity_poly.entity_id
_entity_poly.type
_entity_poly.pdbx_seq_one_letter_code
_entity_poly.pdbx_strand_id
1 'polypeptide(L)'
;MQFEYRMHLGGHRSRPSLEPRLEDHGRVIHDEYSVIRDKYAAPKYPVVLAHGLLGFDELRFAGRYLPGVQYWRGIKEALTARGIEVIIATVPPSGSIEARAEELARDIELGARGKDVNIIAHSMG
;
A
#
# COMPACT_ATOMS: atom_id res chain seq x y z
N MET A 1 13.74 18.66 -39.67
CA MET A 1 13.69 19.26 -38.32
C MET A 1 13.90 18.12 -37.33
N GLN A 2 15.15 17.88 -36.94
CA GLN A 2 15.55 16.82 -36.02
C GLN A 2 15.58 17.41 -34.61
N PHE A 3 14.86 16.80 -33.67
CA PHE A 3 15.02 17.09 -32.25
C PHE A 3 16.05 16.11 -31.69
N GLU A 4 17.26 16.59 -31.44
CA GLU A 4 18.30 15.84 -30.72
C GLU A 4 17.88 15.67 -29.25
N TYR A 5 17.64 14.43 -28.83
CA TYR A 5 17.57 14.09 -27.41
C TYR A 5 19.00 13.84 -26.92
N ARG A 6 19.58 14.84 -26.26
CA ARG A 6 20.92 14.75 -25.67
C ARG A 6 20.87 13.85 -24.43
N MET A 7 21.22 12.58 -24.60
CA MET A 7 21.49 11.64 -23.50
C MET A 7 22.69 12.16 -22.70
N HIS A 8 22.45 12.68 -21.50
CA HIS A 8 23.52 12.98 -20.55
C HIS A 8 23.99 11.67 -19.91
N LEU A 9 25.10 11.14 -20.42
CA LEU A 9 25.85 10.05 -19.80
C LEU A 9 26.73 10.62 -18.68
N GLY A 10 26.70 9.97 -17.51
CA GLY A 10 27.80 10.01 -16.54
C GLY A 10 27.64 10.97 -15.37
N GLY A 11 27.17 10.43 -14.25
CA GLY A 11 27.38 10.99 -12.93
C GLY A 11 27.22 9.89 -11.90
N HIS A 12 28.30 9.48 -11.25
CA HIS A 12 28.25 8.60 -10.08
C HIS A 12 27.47 9.35 -9.00
N ARG A 13 26.15 9.13 -8.94
CA ARG A 13 25.32 9.66 -7.87
C ARG A 13 25.79 8.98 -6.60
N SER A 14 26.46 9.75 -5.75
CA SER A 14 26.75 9.41 -4.37
C SER A 14 25.47 8.82 -3.77
N ARG A 15 25.57 7.62 -3.16
CA ARG A 15 24.43 7.02 -2.46
C ARG A 15 23.92 8.09 -1.48
N PRO A 16 22.69 8.60 -1.62
CA PRO A 16 22.15 9.49 -0.60
C PRO A 16 22.21 8.70 0.71
N SER A 17 22.83 9.28 1.74
CA SER A 17 22.85 8.67 3.07
C SER A 17 21.41 8.36 3.45
N LEU A 18 21.12 7.08 3.70
CA LEU A 18 19.80 6.66 4.14
C LEU A 18 19.48 7.37 5.45
N GLU A 19 18.20 7.61 5.72
CA GLU A 19 17.80 7.91 7.10
C GLU A 19 18.29 6.76 7.98
N PRO A 20 19.02 7.01 9.07
CA PRO A 20 19.65 5.96 9.88
C PRO A 20 18.69 4.86 10.34
N ARG A 21 17.40 5.18 10.44
CA ARG A 21 16.34 4.25 10.82
C ARG A 21 16.04 3.19 9.77
N LEU A 22 16.33 3.44 8.49
CA LEU A 22 16.01 2.51 7.40
C LEU A 22 17.11 1.47 7.17
N GLU A 23 18.31 1.69 7.72
CA GLU A 23 19.46 0.79 7.55
C GLU A 23 19.27 -0.54 8.29
N ASP A 24 18.45 -0.56 9.35
CA ASP A 24 18.19 -1.76 10.17
C ASP A 24 17.05 -2.66 9.62
N HIS A 25 16.33 -2.20 8.59
CA HIS A 25 15.12 -2.88 8.09
C HIS A 25 15.34 -3.72 6.82
N GLY A 26 16.60 -4.06 6.53
CA GLY A 26 16.97 -4.96 5.45
C GLY A 26 17.23 -4.25 4.11
N ARG A 27 16.88 -4.91 3.00
CA ARG A 27 17.16 -4.40 1.65
C ARG A 27 16.32 -3.15 1.34
N VAL A 28 16.97 -2.00 1.28
CA VAL A 28 16.33 -0.77 0.81
C VAL A 28 16.29 -0.73 -0.72
N ILE A 29 15.11 -0.49 -1.27
CA ILE A 29 14.89 -0.34 -2.70
C ILE A 29 14.97 1.15 -3.07
N HIS A 30 15.91 1.52 -3.95
CA HIS A 30 16.11 2.91 -4.38
C HIS A 30 15.44 3.20 -5.72
N ASP A 31 15.83 2.47 -6.77
CA ASP A 31 15.40 2.73 -8.16
C ASP A 31 14.92 1.48 -8.89
N GLU A 32 14.93 0.31 -8.24
CA GLU A 32 14.57 -0.98 -8.85
C GLU A 32 13.13 -1.01 -9.40
N TYR A 33 12.25 -0.12 -8.91
CA TYR A 33 10.86 0.04 -9.39
C TYR A 33 10.60 1.44 -9.95
N SER A 34 11.66 2.20 -10.31
CA SER A 34 11.54 3.53 -10.94
C SER A 34 11.00 3.48 -12.37
N VAL A 35 11.08 2.32 -13.01
CA VAL A 35 10.51 2.05 -14.33
C VAL A 35 9.34 1.07 -14.18
N ILE A 36 8.19 1.44 -14.75
CA ILE A 36 6.99 0.60 -14.76
C ILE A 36 7.24 -0.60 -15.69
N ARG A 37 6.99 -1.81 -15.18
CA ARG A 37 7.07 -3.06 -15.93
C ARG A 37 5.68 -3.47 -16.40
N ASP A 38 5.61 -4.15 -17.53
CA ASP A 38 4.35 -4.72 -18.04
C ASP A 38 3.75 -5.77 -17.09
N LYS A 39 4.61 -6.46 -16.33
CA LYS A 39 4.22 -7.51 -15.39
C LYS A 39 5.03 -7.45 -14.10
N TYR A 40 4.33 -7.61 -12.98
CA TYR A 40 4.90 -7.83 -11.65
C TYR A 40 4.45 -9.19 -11.12
N ALA A 41 5.30 -9.83 -10.31
CA ALA A 41 4.91 -11.05 -9.60
C ALA A 41 3.88 -10.71 -8.51
N ALA A 42 2.91 -11.61 -8.33
CA ALA A 42 1.98 -11.52 -7.20
C ALA A 42 2.72 -11.84 -5.89
N PRO A 43 2.42 -11.14 -4.77
CA PRO A 43 3.00 -11.47 -3.48
C PRO A 43 2.59 -12.88 -3.03
N LYS A 44 3.47 -13.53 -2.27
CA LYS A 44 3.23 -14.86 -1.68
C LYS A 44 2.08 -14.86 -0.66
N TYR A 45 1.93 -13.74 0.06
CA TYR A 45 1.04 -13.59 1.20
C TYR A 45 -0.09 -12.59 0.89
N PRO A 46 -1.26 -12.70 1.55
CA PRO A 46 -2.34 -11.73 1.41
C PRO A 46 -1.86 -10.30 1.65
N VAL A 47 -2.52 -9.35 0.99
CA VAL A 47 -2.29 -7.92 1.18
C VAL A 47 -3.36 -7.37 2.11
N VAL A 48 -2.94 -6.73 3.19
CA VAL A 48 -3.81 -6.01 4.13
C VAL A 48 -3.72 -4.52 3.79
N LEU A 49 -4.86 -3.89 3.52
CA LEU A 49 -4.95 -2.46 3.26
C LEU A 49 -5.43 -1.74 4.53
N ALA A 50 -4.54 -0.96 5.16
CA ALA A 50 -4.79 -0.26 6.42
C ALA A 50 -4.94 1.27 6.21
N HIS A 51 -6.13 1.81 6.47
CA HIS A 51 -6.43 3.22 6.23
C HIS A 51 -5.98 4.13 7.39
N GLY A 52 -5.71 5.41 7.09
CA GLY A 52 -5.32 6.41 8.08
C GLY A 52 -6.46 7.06 8.87
N LEU A 53 -6.15 8.18 9.53
CA LEU A 53 -7.09 9.01 10.29
C LEU A 53 -8.26 9.47 9.39
N LEU A 54 -9.49 9.40 9.90
CA LEU A 54 -10.75 9.64 9.17
C LEU A 54 -10.96 8.73 7.95
N GLY A 55 -10.21 7.63 7.84
CA GLY A 55 -10.48 6.62 6.83
C GLY A 55 -11.79 5.87 7.11
N PHE A 56 -12.39 5.36 6.04
CA PHE A 56 -13.66 4.65 6.00
C PHE A 56 -13.51 3.51 4.99
N ASP A 57 -14.17 2.37 5.18
CA ASP A 57 -14.12 1.35 4.14
C ASP A 57 -14.97 1.73 2.93
N GLU A 58 -16.21 2.15 3.21
CA GLU A 58 -17.16 2.62 2.21
C GLU A 58 -18.04 3.73 2.82
N LEU A 59 -18.02 4.92 2.22
CA LEU A 59 -18.91 6.01 2.59
C LEU A 59 -20.08 6.11 1.59
N ARG A 60 -21.30 5.94 2.08
CA ARG A 60 -22.54 5.98 1.27
C ARG A 60 -23.27 7.30 1.50
N PHE A 61 -22.93 8.33 0.73
CA PHE A 61 -23.46 9.70 0.90
C PHE A 61 -24.93 9.88 0.46
N ALA A 62 -25.50 9.01 -0.38
CA ALA A 62 -26.85 9.18 -0.94
C ALA A 62 -27.74 7.93 -0.80
N GLY A 63 -27.62 7.23 0.32
CA GLY A 63 -28.39 6.00 0.57
C GLY A 63 -28.09 4.90 -0.45
N ARG A 64 -29.01 3.95 -0.59
CA ARG A 64 -28.84 2.71 -1.38
C ARG A 64 -28.74 2.94 -2.91
N TYR A 65 -28.92 4.17 -3.38
CA TYR A 65 -29.09 4.52 -4.80
C TYR A 65 -27.81 4.98 -5.51
N LEU A 66 -26.76 5.33 -4.77
CA LEU A 66 -25.43 5.62 -5.35
C LEU A 66 -24.39 4.62 -4.85
N PRO A 67 -23.40 4.25 -5.68
CA PRO A 67 -22.27 3.44 -5.25
C PRO A 67 -21.51 4.17 -4.14
N GLY A 68 -21.16 3.45 -3.08
CA GLY A 68 -20.39 4.04 -2.00
C GLY A 68 -18.99 4.40 -2.45
N VAL A 69 -18.45 5.41 -1.80
CA VAL A 69 -17.08 5.88 -1.98
C VAL A 69 -16.18 4.97 -1.16
N GLN A 70 -15.35 4.17 -1.80
CA GLN A 70 -14.32 3.40 -1.11
C GLN A 70 -13.08 4.26 -0.84
N TYR A 71 -12.32 3.95 0.21
CA TYR A 71 -11.02 4.58 0.45
C TYR A 71 -9.96 4.08 -0.53
N TRP A 72 -9.91 2.76 -0.73
CA TRP A 72 -8.99 2.07 -1.64
C TRP A 72 -9.53 1.95 -3.07
N ARG A 73 -10.02 3.06 -3.65
CA ARG A 73 -10.71 3.06 -4.96
C ARG A 73 -9.85 2.42 -6.06
N GLY A 74 -10.33 1.34 -6.65
CA GLY A 74 -9.67 0.65 -7.76
C GLY A 74 -8.46 -0.18 -7.34
N ILE A 75 -7.92 0.00 -6.13
CA ILE A 75 -6.73 -0.70 -5.65
C ILE A 75 -7.11 -2.13 -5.29
N LYS A 76 -8.17 -2.32 -4.50
CA LYS A 76 -8.69 -3.65 -4.16
C LYS A 76 -9.04 -4.43 -5.42
N GLU A 77 -9.75 -3.80 -6.35
CA GLU A 77 -10.19 -4.41 -7.59
C GLU A 77 -9.00 -4.79 -8.48
N ALA A 78 -8.00 -3.91 -8.62
CA ALA A 78 -6.80 -4.19 -9.42
C ALA A 78 -5.97 -5.33 -8.84
N LEU A 79 -5.79 -5.39 -7.51
CA LEU A 79 -5.06 -6.46 -6.84
C LEU A 79 -5.81 -7.79 -6.96
N THR A 80 -7.12 -7.79 -6.69
CA THR A 80 -7.95 -9.01 -6.78
C THR A 80 -7.99 -9.55 -8.21
N ALA A 81 -8.07 -8.67 -9.23
CA ALA A 81 -8.02 -9.07 -10.64
C ALA A 81 -6.69 -9.76 -11.04
N ARG A 82 -5.63 -9.59 -10.24
CA ARG A 82 -4.34 -10.29 -10.40
C ARG A 82 -4.23 -11.56 -9.54
N GLY A 83 -5.32 -11.99 -8.90
CA GLY A 83 -5.37 -13.18 -8.05
C GLY A 83 -4.78 -12.96 -6.66
N ILE A 84 -4.60 -11.70 -6.24
CA ILE A 84 -4.06 -11.36 -4.93
C ILE A 84 -5.22 -11.37 -3.93
N GLU A 85 -5.05 -12.11 -2.82
CA GLU A 85 -5.97 -12.07 -1.68
C GLU A 85 -5.82 -10.73 -0.96
N VAL A 86 -6.91 -9.97 -0.85
CA VAL A 86 -6.91 -8.63 -0.25
C VAL A 86 -7.83 -8.59 0.96
N ILE A 87 -7.27 -8.19 2.10
CA ILE A 87 -7.98 -7.94 3.36
C ILE A 87 -8.08 -6.42 3.51
N ILE A 88 -9.28 -5.91 3.73
CA ILE A 88 -9.51 -4.49 4.06
C ILE A 88 -9.63 -4.42 5.57
N ALA A 89 -8.73 -3.69 6.23
CA ALA A 89 -8.78 -3.49 7.68
C ALA A 89 -9.58 -2.23 8.03
N THR A 90 -10.43 -2.35 9.04
CA THR A 90 -11.36 -1.33 9.50
C THR A 90 -10.96 -0.84 10.89
N VAL A 91 -10.06 0.12 10.96
CA VAL A 91 -9.58 0.64 12.26
C VAL A 91 -10.40 1.85 12.72
N PRO A 92 -10.46 2.14 14.04
CA PRO A 92 -11.12 3.34 14.55
C PRO A 92 -10.65 4.62 13.80
N PRO A 93 -11.55 5.42 13.20
CA PRO A 93 -11.17 6.56 12.37
C PRO A 93 -10.39 7.65 13.09
N SER A 94 -10.61 7.82 14.40
CA SER A 94 -9.94 8.82 15.24
C SER A 94 -9.46 8.27 16.59
N GLY A 95 -9.23 6.96 16.68
CA GLY A 95 -8.71 6.30 17.87
C GLY A 95 -7.20 6.51 18.06
N SER A 96 -6.68 6.13 19.23
CA SER A 96 -5.23 6.12 19.48
C SER A 96 -4.51 5.10 18.60
N ILE A 97 -3.19 5.19 18.50
CA ILE A 97 -2.38 4.23 17.73
C ILE A 97 -2.57 2.81 18.29
N GLU A 98 -2.58 2.66 19.61
CA GLU A 98 -2.75 1.38 20.30
C GLU A 98 -4.11 0.75 19.97
N ALA A 99 -5.20 1.51 20.10
CA ALA A 99 -6.54 1.03 19.77
C ALA A 99 -6.67 0.64 18.29
N ARG A 100 -6.01 1.37 17.40
CA ARG A 100 -6.00 1.08 15.97
C ARG A 100 -5.16 -0.15 15.64
N ALA A 101 -4.02 -0.34 16.30
CA ALA A 101 -3.17 -1.52 16.15
C ALA A 101 -3.87 -2.79 16.65
N GLU A 102 -4.62 -2.71 17.75
CA GLU A 102 -5.40 -3.84 18.27
C GLU A 102 -6.51 -4.27 17.30
N GLU A 103 -7.27 -3.32 16.74
CA GLU A 103 -8.27 -3.61 15.72
C GLU A 103 -7.63 -4.20 14.45
N LEU A 104 -6.54 -3.59 13.97
CA LEU A 104 -5.80 -4.09 12.80
C LEU A 104 -5.33 -5.53 13.01
N ALA A 105 -4.81 -5.86 14.20
CA ALA A 105 -4.38 -7.22 14.52
C ALA A 105 -5.55 -8.22 14.47
N ARG A 106 -6.74 -7.84 14.97
CA ARG A 106 -7.93 -8.68 14.90
C ARG A 106 -8.40 -8.91 13.47
N ASP A 107 -8.42 -7.87 12.63
CA ASP A 107 -8.77 -8.01 11.21
C ASP A 107 -7.80 -8.92 10.46
N ILE A 108 -6.50 -8.82 10.76
CA ILE A 108 -5.47 -9.70 10.22
C ILE A 108 -5.71 -11.14 10.65
N GLU A 109 -5.96 -11.40 11.93
CA GLU A 109 -6.18 -12.75 12.45
C GLU A 109 -7.39 -13.43 11.76
N LEU A 110 -8.50 -12.69 11.64
CA LEU A 110 -9.71 -13.17 10.99
C LEU A 110 -9.55 -13.36 9.47
N GLY A 111 -8.93 -12.37 8.81
CA GLY A 111 -8.80 -12.32 7.36
C GLY A 111 -7.71 -13.25 6.82
N ALA A 112 -6.55 -13.32 7.48
CA ALA A 112 -5.39 -14.06 7.00
C ALA A 112 -5.45 -15.55 7.32
N ARG A 113 -6.29 -15.96 8.29
CA ARG A 113 -6.53 -17.37 8.65
C ARG A 113 -5.24 -18.14 8.93
N GLY A 114 -4.33 -17.52 9.68
CA GLY A 114 -3.03 -18.09 10.07
C GLY A 114 -1.92 -17.99 9.02
N LYS A 115 -2.14 -17.28 7.90
CA LYS A 115 -1.07 -16.92 6.95
C LYS A 115 -0.33 -15.68 7.45
N ASP A 116 0.98 -15.57 7.14
CA ASP A 116 1.67 -14.28 7.17
C ASP A 116 0.97 -13.30 6.21
N VAL A 117 1.18 -11.99 6.38
CA VAL A 117 0.55 -10.93 5.57
C VAL A 117 1.55 -9.87 5.11
N ASN A 118 1.23 -9.17 4.02
CA ASN A 118 1.88 -7.92 3.61
C ASN A 118 0.95 -6.75 3.96
N ILE A 119 1.40 -5.81 4.78
CA ILE A 119 0.59 -4.62 5.14
C ILE A 119 0.97 -3.46 4.22
N ILE A 120 -0.04 -2.83 3.62
CA ILE A 120 0.07 -1.53 2.94
C ILE A 120 -0.77 -0.53 3.72
N ALA A 121 -0.08 0.38 4.39
CA ALA A 121 -0.69 1.43 5.20
C ALA A 121 -0.60 2.79 4.51
N HIS A 122 -1.63 3.62 4.70
CA HIS A 122 -1.63 5.01 4.24
C HIS A 122 -1.85 5.99 5.40
N SER A 123 -1.06 7.06 5.44
CA SER A 123 -1.10 8.09 6.48
C SER A 123 -0.85 7.49 7.87
N MET A 124 -1.85 7.50 8.76
CA MET A 124 -1.74 6.91 10.10
C MET A 124 -2.02 5.39 10.12
N GLY A 125 -2.28 4.77 8.96
CA GLY A 125 -2.65 3.35 8.81
C GLY A 125 -1.77 2.37 9.56
#